data_AF-A0AAD1VP15-F1
#
_entry.id   AF-A0AAD1VP15-F1
#
_cell.length_a   1.000
_cell.length_b   1.000
_cell.length_c   1.000
_cell.angle_alpha   90.00
_cell.angle_beta   90.00
_cell.angle_gamma   90.00
#
_symmetry.space_group_name_H-M   'P 1'
#
loop_
_entity.id
_entity.type
_entity.pdbx_description
1 polymer ?
#
loop_
_entity_poly.entity_id
_entity_poly.type
_entity_poly.pdbx_seq_one_letter_code
_entity_poly.pdbx_strand_id
1 'polypeptide(L)'
;MEEFLMKAGAYLEQAEVIQITDEQAAAILWPQMDADLPASSDAKDILRELQKLKQKEIDLEPHAIYLSDYYRMKKIPRGFRIKNVPTNGRNNPEVCRKWIGVLNKCSLDLMLVVIEEVGRELKITKYKISDFELKNTA
;
A
#
# COMPACT_ATOMS: atom_id res chain seq x y z
N MET A 1 23.38 31.24 -7.78
CA MET A 1 22.96 29.82 -7.69
C MET A 1 24.14 28.90 -7.96
N GLU A 2 24.85 29.06 -9.09
CA GLU A 2 26.07 28.28 -9.41
C GLU A 2 27.20 28.43 -8.38
N GLU A 3 27.45 29.64 -7.86
CA GLU A 3 28.50 29.87 -6.84
C GLU A 3 28.23 29.12 -5.52
N PHE A 4 26.95 28.99 -5.13
CA PHE A 4 26.55 28.22 -3.95
C PHE A 4 26.77 26.73 -4.16
N LEU A 5 26.41 26.21 -5.34
CA LEU A 5 26.59 24.80 -5.70
C LEU A 5 28.07 24.42 -5.80
N MET A 6 28.92 25.33 -6.27
CA MET A 6 30.37 25.14 -6.29
C MET A 6 30.97 25.09 -4.87
N LYS A 7 30.51 25.95 -3.95
CA LYS A 7 30.93 25.95 -2.53
C LYS A 7 30.39 24.75 -1.74
N ALA A 8 29.21 24.25 -2.08
CA ALA A 8 28.58 23.11 -1.41
C ALA A 8 29.09 21.74 -1.89
N GLY A 9 30.13 21.69 -2.74
CA GLY A 9 30.75 20.44 -3.18
C GLY A 9 29.90 19.58 -4.11
N ALA A 10 28.83 20.15 -4.71
CA ALA A 10 27.84 19.39 -5.50
C ALA A 10 28.39 18.77 -6.80
N TYR A 11 29.63 19.08 -7.18
CA TYR A 11 30.31 18.60 -8.39
C TYR A 11 31.55 17.72 -8.09
N LEU A 12 31.74 17.27 -6.85
CA LEU A 12 32.83 16.35 -6.49
C LEU A 12 32.50 14.92 -6.96
N GLU A 13 33.51 14.16 -7.42
CA GLU A 13 33.33 12.80 -7.95
C GLU A 13 32.86 11.77 -6.91
N GLN A 14 32.95 12.10 -5.62
CA GLN A 14 32.46 11.28 -4.51
C GLN A 14 31.59 12.13 -3.58
N ALA A 15 30.41 11.62 -3.23
CA ALA A 15 29.49 12.29 -2.32
C ALA A 15 30.01 12.20 -0.88
N GLU A 16 30.17 13.35 -0.23
CA GLU A 16 30.46 13.41 1.19
C GLU A 16 29.21 13.01 1.99
N VAL A 17 29.30 11.90 2.73
CA VAL A 17 28.19 11.40 3.55
C VAL A 17 28.38 11.93 4.96
N ILE A 18 27.62 12.97 5.33
CA ILE A 18 27.58 13.47 6.70
C ILE A 18 26.59 12.62 7.50
N GLN A 19 27.09 11.85 8.47
CA GLN A 19 26.26 11.17 9.44
C GLN A 19 26.13 12.04 10.68
N ILE A 20 24.92 12.55 10.93
CA ILE A 20 24.61 13.26 12.18
C ILE A 20 24.57 12.22 13.29
N THR A 21 25.47 12.32 14.27
CA THR A 21 25.50 11.41 15.42
C THR A 21 24.37 11.75 16.41
N ASP A 22 24.00 10.80 17.27
CA ASP A 22 22.93 11.00 18.27
C ASP A 22 23.19 12.20 19.19
N GLU A 23 24.47 12.47 19.48
CA GLU A 23 24.91 13.63 20.27
C GLU A 23 24.69 14.95 19.53
N GLN A 24 24.96 14.98 18.22
CA GLN A 24 24.71 16.15 17.38
C GLN A 24 23.20 16.36 17.18
N ALA A 25 22.44 15.29 17.02
CA ALA A 25 20.99 15.34 16.94
C ALA A 25 20.39 15.96 18.21
N ALA A 26 20.85 15.56 19.39
CA ALA A 26 20.40 16.13 20.67
C ALA A 26 20.70 17.64 20.80
N ALA A 27 21.78 18.14 20.19
CA ALA A 27 22.10 19.57 20.16
C ALA A 27 21.29 20.37 19.12
N ILE A 28 20.81 19.71 18.06
CA ILE A 28 19.95 20.31 17.01
C ILE A 28 18.49 20.36 17.46
N LEU A 29 18.05 19.35 18.20
CA LEU A 29 16.67 19.25 18.69
C LEU A 29 16.42 20.32 19.76
N TRP A 30 15.24 20.95 19.69
CA TRP A 30 14.87 21.97 20.67
C TRP A 30 14.70 21.34 22.06
N PRO A 31 15.22 21.96 23.15
CA PRO A 31 15.17 21.39 24.49
C PRO A 31 13.74 21.28 25.07
N GLN A 32 12.80 22.03 24.48
CA GLN A 32 11.39 22.02 24.86
C GLN A 32 10.71 20.87 24.12
N MET A 33 10.54 19.73 24.80
CA MET A 33 9.41 18.87 24.51
C MET A 33 8.19 19.53 25.14
N ASP A 34 7.27 20.06 24.33
CA ASP A 34 5.94 20.37 24.84
C ASP A 34 5.35 19.04 25.36
N ALA A 35 5.27 18.91 26.68
CA ALA A 35 4.63 17.78 27.35
C ALA A 35 3.12 17.71 27.05
N ASP A 36 2.58 18.79 26.48
CA ASP A 36 1.21 18.95 26.04
C ASP A 36 1.14 19.04 24.50
N LEU A 37 1.62 18.00 23.80
CA LEU A 37 0.92 17.64 22.56
C LEU A 37 -0.55 17.42 22.97
N PRO A 38 -1.52 18.20 22.48
CA PRO A 38 -2.87 18.18 23.03
C PRO A 38 -3.42 16.77 22.97
N ALA A 39 -3.51 16.14 24.15
CA ALA A 39 -4.12 14.84 24.36
C ALA A 39 -5.66 14.96 24.36
N SER A 40 -6.22 15.90 23.57
CA SER A 40 -7.65 16.01 23.36
C SER A 40 -7.94 15.56 21.94
N SER A 41 -8.61 14.43 21.80
CA SER A 41 -9.38 14.14 20.60
C SER A 41 -10.42 15.25 20.43
N ASP A 42 -10.11 16.32 19.70
CA ASP A 42 -11.12 17.29 19.29
C ASP A 42 -12.22 16.51 18.55
N ALA A 43 -13.48 16.91 18.68
CA ALA A 43 -14.58 16.26 17.97
C ALA A 43 -14.30 16.19 16.45
N LYS A 44 -13.53 17.15 15.94
CA LYS A 44 -13.00 17.15 14.57
C LYS A 44 -12.02 16.02 14.28
N ASP A 45 -11.12 15.70 15.20
CA ASP A 45 -10.15 14.61 15.04
C ASP A 45 -10.86 13.25 15.11
N ILE A 46 -11.85 13.12 15.98
CA ILE A 46 -12.70 11.92 16.08
C ILE A 46 -13.44 11.70 14.74
N LEU A 47 -14.09 12.75 14.24
CA LEU A 47 -14.82 12.69 12.96
C LEU A 47 -13.88 12.39 11.80
N ARG A 48 -12.69 13.00 11.77
CA ARG A 48 -11.70 12.77 10.71
C ARG A 48 -11.22 11.33 10.70
N GLU A 49 -10.96 10.74 11.87
CA GLU A 49 -10.51 9.36 11.96
C GLU A 49 -11.61 8.37 11.58
N LEU A 50 -12.86 8.61 12.03
CA LEU A 50 -14.02 7.83 11.60
C LEU A 50 -14.21 7.91 10.08
N GLN A 51 -14.10 9.10 9.50
CA GLN A 51 -14.24 9.31 8.06
C GLN A 51 -13.17 8.55 7.27
N LYS A 52 -11.91 8.54 7.73
CA LYS A 52 -10.84 7.74 7.10
C LYS A 52 -11.17 6.25 7.13
N LEU A 53 -11.63 5.74 8.28
CA LEU A 53 -11.98 4.33 8.43
C LEU A 53 -13.14 3.92 7.51
N LYS A 54 -14.21 4.74 7.46
CA LYS A 54 -15.35 4.54 6.56
C LYS A 54 -14.95 4.64 5.08
N GLN A 55 -14.09 5.60 4.72
CA GLN A 55 -13.58 5.70 3.35
C GLN A 55 -12.80 4.44 2.96
N LYS A 56 -11.94 3.94 3.85
CA LYS A 56 -11.21 2.69 3.62
C LYS A 56 -12.16 1.50 3.40
N GLU A 57 -13.25 1.41 4.17
CA GLU A 57 -14.28 0.39 3.96
C GLU A 57 -14.95 0.51 2.58
N ILE A 58 -15.36 1.73 2.20
CA ILE A 58 -15.98 2.03 0.90
C ILE A 58 -15.06 1.67 -0.26
N ASP A 59 -13.76 1.85 -0.12
CA ASP A 59 -12.80 1.49 -1.17
C ASP A 59 -12.58 -0.03 -1.25
N LEU A 60 -12.48 -0.71 -0.10
CA LEU A 60 -12.20 -2.15 -0.03
C LEU A 60 -13.38 -3.04 -0.45
N GLU A 61 -14.62 -2.67 -0.10
CA GLU A 61 -15.78 -3.51 -0.33
C GLU A 61 -16.08 -3.77 -1.82
N PRO A 62 -16.08 -2.75 -2.71
CA PRO A 62 -16.19 -2.96 -4.15
C PRO A 62 -15.05 -3.81 -4.70
N HIS A 63 -13.82 -3.65 -4.20
CA HIS A 63 -12.70 -4.48 -4.62
C HIS A 63 -12.94 -5.96 -4.34
N ALA A 64 -13.46 -6.31 -3.15
CA ALA A 64 -13.82 -7.68 -2.81
C ALA A 64 -14.94 -8.22 -3.70
N ILE A 65 -16.00 -7.45 -3.90
CA ILE A 65 -17.18 -7.85 -4.68
C ILE A 65 -16.78 -8.06 -6.15
N TYR A 66 -16.19 -7.06 -6.79
CA TYR A 66 -15.84 -7.14 -8.19
C TYR A 66 -14.83 -8.26 -8.45
N LEU A 67 -13.76 -8.35 -7.65
CA LEU A 67 -12.74 -9.39 -7.87
C LEU A 67 -13.32 -10.80 -7.72
N SER A 68 -14.25 -10.99 -6.77
CA SER A 68 -15.01 -12.24 -6.62
C SER A 68 -15.87 -12.55 -7.85
N ASP A 69 -16.55 -11.55 -8.42
CA ASP A 69 -17.36 -11.73 -9.63
C ASP A 69 -16.50 -12.03 -10.86
N TYR A 70 -15.35 -11.35 -11.01
CA TYR A 70 -14.36 -11.68 -12.03
C TYR A 70 -13.92 -13.15 -11.92
N TYR A 71 -13.62 -13.61 -10.71
CA TYR A 71 -13.23 -15.00 -10.46
C TYR A 71 -14.34 -16.00 -10.83
N ARG A 72 -15.59 -15.75 -10.41
CA ARG A 72 -16.76 -16.59 -10.74
C ARG A 72 -16.98 -16.68 -12.25
N MET A 73 -16.82 -15.56 -12.96
CA MET A 73 -16.95 -15.50 -14.42
C MET A 73 -15.72 -16.01 -15.18
N LYS A 74 -14.67 -16.47 -14.49
CA LYS A 74 -13.37 -16.85 -15.08
C LYS A 74 -12.76 -15.75 -15.97
N LYS A 75 -13.00 -14.49 -15.62
CA LYS A 75 -12.46 -13.30 -16.30
C LYS A 75 -11.24 -12.80 -15.55
N ILE A 76 -10.14 -12.55 -16.27
CA ILE A 76 -8.88 -12.05 -15.69
C ILE A 76 -8.79 -10.52 -15.93
N PRO A 77 -8.85 -9.69 -14.87
CA PRO A 77 -8.64 -8.24 -14.96
C PRO A 77 -7.26 -7.91 -15.50
N ARG A 78 -7.09 -6.71 -16.08
CA ARG A 78 -5.82 -6.30 -16.74
C ARG A 78 -4.60 -6.47 -15.82
N GLY A 79 -4.73 -6.11 -14.54
CA GLY A 79 -3.63 -6.22 -13.55
C GLY A 79 -3.18 -7.64 -13.23
N PHE A 80 -4.02 -8.65 -13.47
CA PHE A 80 -3.69 -10.06 -13.19
C PHE A 80 -3.20 -10.82 -14.43
N ARG A 81 -3.16 -10.20 -15.61
CA ARG A 81 -2.75 -10.88 -16.84
C ARG A 81 -1.23 -11.07 -16.87
N ILE A 82 -0.79 -12.30 -16.66
CA ILE A 82 0.64 -12.66 -16.76
C ILE A 82 1.04 -12.69 -18.24
N LYS A 83 1.92 -11.78 -18.65
CA LYS A 83 2.47 -11.72 -20.00
C LYS A 83 3.83 -12.41 -20.02
N ASN A 84 3.83 -13.73 -20.11
CA ASN A 84 5.04 -14.55 -20.23
C ASN A 84 4.91 -15.50 -21.41
N VAL A 85 6.03 -15.75 -22.11
CA VAL A 85 6.07 -16.57 -23.33
C VAL A 85 7.15 -17.64 -23.15
N PRO A 86 6.91 -18.90 -23.54
CA PRO A 86 7.90 -19.95 -23.36
C PRO A 86 9.18 -19.64 -24.13
N THR A 87 10.35 -19.89 -23.55
CA THR A 87 11.63 -19.70 -24.27
C THR A 87 11.78 -20.71 -25.41
N ASN A 88 11.44 -21.97 -25.15
CA ASN A 88 11.48 -23.06 -26.12
C ASN A 88 10.06 -23.45 -26.52
N GLY A 89 9.82 -23.71 -27.81
CA GLY A 89 8.51 -24.16 -28.30
C GLY A 89 7.53 -23.05 -28.70
N ARG A 90 7.98 -21.81 -28.89
CA ARG A 90 7.14 -20.68 -29.35
C ARG A 90 6.45 -20.94 -30.70
N ASN A 91 7.11 -21.71 -31.57
CA ASN A 91 6.59 -22.03 -32.90
C ASN A 91 5.53 -23.14 -32.85
N ASN A 92 5.39 -23.86 -31.72
CA ASN A 92 4.38 -24.88 -31.57
C ASN A 92 3.11 -24.26 -30.94
N PRO A 93 2.00 -24.12 -31.69
CA PRO A 93 0.78 -23.51 -31.18
C PRO A 93 0.15 -24.29 -30.01
N GLU A 94 0.37 -25.61 -29.93
CA GLU A 94 -0.13 -26.41 -28.81
C GLU A 94 0.60 -26.12 -27.51
N VAL A 95 1.93 -25.96 -27.58
CA VAL A 95 2.75 -25.57 -26.42
C VAL A 95 2.34 -24.19 -25.93
N CYS A 96 2.19 -23.23 -26.85
CA CYS A 96 1.70 -21.89 -26.52
C CYS A 96 0.30 -21.92 -25.87
N ARG A 97 -0.63 -22.74 -26.39
CA ARG A 97 -1.97 -22.89 -25.80
C ARG A 97 -1.91 -23.45 -24.38
N LYS A 98 -1.14 -24.52 -24.16
CA LYS A 98 -0.94 -25.12 -22.83
C LYS A 98 -0.30 -24.11 -21.86
N TRP A 99 0.72 -23.40 -22.32
CA TRP A 99 1.42 -22.36 -21.54
C TRP A 99 0.47 -21.26 -21.07
N ILE A 100 -0.32 -20.68 -21.99
CA ILE A 100 -1.32 -19.66 -21.65
C ILE A 100 -2.37 -20.24 -20.69
N GLY A 101 -2.77 -21.51 -20.85
CA GLY A 101 -3.65 -22.19 -19.90
C GLY A 101 -3.10 -22.21 -18.48
N VAL A 102 -1.82 -22.55 -18.31
CA VAL A 102 -1.12 -22.53 -17.01
C VAL A 102 -1.07 -21.11 -16.45
N LEU A 103 -0.71 -20.11 -17.26
CA LEU A 103 -0.67 -18.71 -16.80
C LEU A 103 -2.04 -18.19 -16.39
N ASN A 104 -3.10 -18.56 -17.10
CA ASN A 104 -4.47 -18.20 -16.74
C ASN A 104 -4.87 -18.81 -15.40
N LYS A 105 -4.51 -20.08 -15.14
CA LYS A 105 -4.71 -20.72 -13.83
C LYS A 105 -3.97 -19.96 -12.74
N CYS A 106 -2.68 -19.66 -12.93
CA CYS A 106 -1.91 -18.88 -11.97
C CYS A 106 -2.54 -17.50 -11.72
N SER A 107 -3.05 -16.83 -12.77
CA SER A 107 -3.72 -15.53 -12.65
C SER A 107 -4.98 -15.63 -11.79
N LEU A 108 -5.79 -16.69 -11.95
CA LEU A 108 -6.97 -16.95 -11.13
C LEU A 108 -6.61 -17.28 -9.69
N ASP A 109 -5.54 -18.04 -9.46
CA ASP A 109 -5.04 -18.37 -8.13
C ASP A 109 -4.54 -17.09 -7.41
N LEU A 110 -3.82 -16.21 -8.11
CA LEU A 110 -3.41 -14.90 -7.59
C LEU A 110 -4.62 -14.03 -7.23
N MET A 111 -5.70 -14.06 -8.02
CA MET A 111 -6.94 -13.35 -7.67
C MET A 111 -7.51 -13.84 -6.34
N LEU A 112 -7.50 -15.15 -6.07
CA LEU A 112 -7.97 -15.69 -4.78
C LEU A 112 -7.14 -15.20 -3.60
N VAL A 113 -5.81 -15.17 -3.75
CA VAL A 113 -4.91 -14.64 -2.70
C VAL A 113 -5.27 -13.19 -2.35
N VAL A 114 -5.54 -12.36 -3.37
CA VAL A 114 -5.93 -10.96 -3.14
C VAL A 114 -7.34 -10.85 -2.56
N ILE A 115 -8.30 -11.67 -3.00
CA ILE A 115 -9.65 -11.70 -2.40
C ILE A 115 -9.58 -12.06 -0.92
N GLU A 116 -8.74 -13.02 -0.55
CA GLU A 116 -8.52 -13.41 0.85
C GLU A 116 -7.95 -12.24 1.68
N GLU A 117 -6.92 -11.56 1.16
CA GLU A 117 -6.31 -10.39 1.79
C GLU A 117 -7.33 -9.27 2.02
N VAL A 118 -8.03 -8.87 0.96
CA VAL A 118 -9.05 -7.82 1.01
C VAL A 118 -10.17 -8.20 1.97
N GLY A 119 -10.61 -9.47 1.96
CA GLY A 119 -11.63 -9.97 2.88
C GLY A 119 -11.19 -9.88 4.34
N ARG A 120 -9.91 -10.11 4.65
CA ARG A 120 -9.36 -9.96 5.99
C ARG A 120 -9.25 -8.50 6.40
N GLU A 121 -8.74 -7.64 5.52
CA GLU A 121 -8.67 -6.19 5.77
C GLU A 121 -10.04 -5.57 6.00
N LEU A 122 -11.05 -6.00 5.24
CA LEU A 122 -12.43 -5.52 5.39
C LEU A 122 -12.99 -5.89 6.76
N LYS A 123 -12.77 -7.13 7.24
CA LYS A 123 -13.17 -7.55 8.58
C LYS A 123 -12.50 -6.70 9.67
N ILE A 124 -11.19 -6.47 9.54
CA ILE A 124 -10.43 -5.63 10.48
C ILE A 124 -10.96 -4.19 10.47
N THR A 125 -11.23 -3.63 9.28
CA THR A 125 -11.72 -2.26 9.14
C THR A 125 -13.11 -2.11 9.75
N LYS A 126 -14.02 -3.05 9.47
CA LYS A 126 -15.37 -3.09 10.09
C LYS A 126 -15.30 -3.20 11.61
N TYR A 127 -14.39 -4.04 12.14
CA TYR A 127 -14.16 -4.13 13.58
C TYR A 127 -13.64 -2.80 14.17
N LYS A 128 -12.64 -2.18 13.54
CA LYS A 128 -12.08 -0.89 13.99
C LYS A 128 -13.14 0.21 14.00
N ILE A 129 -14.00 0.25 12.99
CA ILE A 129 -15.13 1.19 12.93
C ILE A 129 -16.06 0.98 14.12
N SER A 130 -16.51 -0.26 14.36
CA SER A 130 -17.41 -0.57 15.46
C SER A 130 -16.81 -0.27 16.84
N ASP A 131 -15.53 -0.59 17.04
CA ASP A 131 -14.80 -0.30 18.27
C ASP A 131 -14.60 1.21 18.47
N PHE A 132 -14.30 1.95 17.40
CA PHE A 132 -14.17 3.41 17.42
C PHE A 132 -15.50 4.10 17.73
N GLU A 133 -16.61 3.65 17.12
CA GLU A 133 -17.94 4.15 17.42
C GLU A 133 -18.31 3.89 18.90
N LEU A 134 -18.08 2.67 19.41
CA LEU A 134 -18.33 2.32 20.82
C LEU A 134 -17.55 3.21 21.81
N LYS A 135 -16.28 3.53 21.51
CA LYS A 135 -15.42 4.33 22.38
C LYS A 135 -15.75 5.82 22.40
N ASN A 136 -16.38 6.34 21.35
CA ASN A 136 -16.62 7.78 21.18
C ASN A 136 -18.12 8.16 21.27
N THR A 137 -19.00 7.22 21.63
CA THR A 137 -20.44 7.47 21.84
C THR A 137 -20.83 7.39 23.34
N ALA A 138 -19.85 7.33 24.25
CA ALA A 138 -20.02 7.38 25.71
C ALA A 138 -19.55 8.73 26.26
#